data_AF-A0A0L6UVG3-F1
#
_entry.id   AF-A0A0L6UVG3-F1
#
_cell.length_a   1.000
_cell.length_b   1.000
_cell.length_c   1.000
_cell.angle_alpha   90.00
_cell.angle_beta   90.00
_cell.angle_gamma   90.00
#
_symmetry.space_group_name_H-M   'P 1'
#
loop_
_entity.id
_entity.type
_entity.pdbx_description
1 polymer ?
#
loop_
_entity_poly.entity_id
_entity_poly.type
_entity_poly.pdbx_seq_one_letter_code
_entity_poly.pdbx_strand_id
1 'polypeptide(L)'
;MKEESFHGQAFWRVATAGESAEGMQNSIISSYPHRAALMDYSTSDGTQVPRFKTGTVHEIFRQSWTNERKSSLKLMVEKPPKINDIALRLSAEYMRLFTIELVHRSTQVARQEEKEEENERLHDSPSSPAGDHNLRAGLKGLIQLRHLHKAAPGVLLDF
;
A
#
# COMPACT_ATOMS: atom_id res chain seq x y z
N MET A 1 -30.77 -26.62 -22.78
CA MET A 1 -29.52 -26.19 -22.13
C MET A 1 -29.36 -24.71 -22.40
N LYS A 2 -29.50 -23.88 -21.36
CA LYS A 2 -29.31 -22.42 -21.44
C LYS A 2 -28.12 -22.09 -20.56
N GLU A 3 -27.12 -21.43 -21.14
CA GLU A 3 -25.92 -20.94 -20.46
C GLU A 3 -26.27 -19.65 -19.72
N GLU A 4 -26.08 -19.62 -18.40
CA GLU A 4 -26.16 -18.39 -17.61
C GLU A 4 -24.79 -17.72 -17.58
N SER A 5 -24.69 -16.58 -18.26
CA SER A 5 -23.55 -15.68 -18.23
C SER A 5 -23.59 -14.84 -16.95
N PHE A 6 -22.68 -15.09 -16.01
CA PHE A 6 -22.51 -14.26 -14.81
C PHE A 6 -21.77 -12.97 -15.16
N HIS A 7 -22.52 -11.86 -15.25
CA HIS A 7 -21.98 -10.51 -15.27
C HIS A 7 -21.46 -10.12 -13.87
N GLY A 8 -20.14 -10.05 -13.71
CA GLY A 8 -19.50 -9.47 -12.54
C GLY A 8 -19.61 -7.94 -12.55
N GLN A 9 -20.61 -7.38 -11.86
CA GLN A 9 -20.66 -5.94 -11.58
C GLN A 9 -19.78 -5.63 -10.36
N ALA A 10 -18.65 -4.96 -10.60
CA ALA A 10 -17.83 -4.36 -9.55
C ALA A 10 -18.51 -3.07 -9.05
N PHE A 11 -18.99 -3.09 -7.80
CA PHE A 11 -19.52 -1.90 -7.13
C PHE A 11 -18.41 -1.20 -6.35
N TRP A 12 -17.88 -0.09 -6.91
CA TRP A 12 -17.14 0.91 -6.14
C TRP A 12 -18.06 2.11 -5.90
N ARG A 13 -18.64 2.23 -4.70
CA ARG A 13 -19.27 3.48 -4.28
C ARG A 13 -18.24 4.33 -3.55
N VAL A 14 -17.88 5.43 -4.20
CA VAL A 14 -17.20 6.60 -3.61
C VAL A 14 -18.21 7.30 -2.72
N ALA A 15 -17.91 7.44 -1.42
CA ALA A 15 -18.66 8.30 -0.53
C ALA A 15 -18.09 9.73 -0.62
N THR A 16 -18.79 10.62 -1.31
CA THR A 16 -18.58 12.07 -1.20
C THR A 16 -19.46 12.61 -0.09
N ALA A 17 -18.84 13.21 0.92
CA ALA A 17 -19.51 14.02 1.92
C ALA A 17 -19.86 15.39 1.34
N GLY A 18 -21.07 15.87 1.62
CA GLY A 18 -21.54 17.22 1.36
C GLY A 18 -22.72 17.53 2.28
N GLU A 19 -22.52 18.52 3.16
CA GLU A 19 -23.47 19.18 4.08
C GLU A 19 -24.69 19.74 3.31
N SER A 20 -25.85 20.14 3.83
CA SER A 20 -26.44 20.63 5.09
C SER A 20 -27.99 20.53 4.86
N ALA A 21 -28.96 20.56 5.78
CA ALA A 21 -29.19 21.48 6.89
C ALA A 21 -30.44 21.07 7.72
N GLU A 22 -30.52 21.67 8.92
CA GLU A 22 -31.69 21.98 9.76
C GLU A 22 -32.35 20.89 10.63
N GLY A 23 -32.44 21.20 11.94
CA GLY A 23 -33.49 20.63 12.80
C GLY A 23 -33.18 20.46 14.29
N MET A 24 -33.41 21.54 15.05
CA MET A 24 -33.91 21.55 16.44
C MET A 24 -33.02 21.20 17.66
N GLN A 25 -32.85 22.26 18.45
CA GLN A 25 -32.58 22.46 19.88
C GLN A 25 -33.05 21.35 20.85
N ASN A 26 -32.21 21.02 21.86
CA ASN A 26 -32.51 21.29 23.27
C ASN A 26 -31.35 20.92 24.24
N SER A 27 -31.25 21.71 25.29
CA SER A 27 -30.27 21.73 26.39
C SER A 27 -30.27 20.49 27.30
N ILE A 28 -29.13 20.19 27.96
CA ILE A 28 -28.98 20.02 29.42
C ILE A 28 -27.49 19.79 29.77
N ILE A 29 -27.06 20.46 30.84
CA ILE A 29 -25.75 20.43 31.52
C ILE A 29 -25.59 19.11 32.29
N SER A 30 -24.43 18.42 32.24
CA SER A 30 -23.79 17.79 33.43
C SER A 30 -22.47 17.04 33.14
N SER A 31 -21.49 17.31 34.02
CA SER A 31 -20.36 16.47 34.50
C SER A 31 -19.18 16.04 33.59
N TYR A 32 -18.01 16.60 33.91
CA TYR A 32 -16.60 16.24 33.57
C TYR A 32 -16.24 14.75 33.86
N PRO A 33 -15.09 14.15 33.39
CA PRO A 33 -13.78 14.78 33.15
C PRO A 33 -12.90 14.25 31.98
N HIS A 34 -11.74 14.91 31.79
CA HIS A 34 -10.54 14.43 31.08
C HIS A 34 -10.72 13.84 29.67
N ARG A 35 -10.97 14.70 28.67
CA ARG A 35 -10.56 14.37 27.31
C ARG A 35 -9.06 14.66 27.18
N ALA A 36 -8.26 13.62 27.41
CA ALA A 36 -6.90 13.56 26.90
C ALA A 36 -6.92 14.13 25.48
N ALA A 37 -6.16 15.21 25.28
CA ALA A 37 -5.94 15.75 23.96
C ALA A 37 -5.49 14.59 23.07
N LEU A 38 -6.38 14.20 22.16
CA LEU A 38 -6.04 13.33 21.05
C LEU A 38 -4.94 14.11 20.33
N MET A 39 -3.69 13.76 20.59
CA MET A 39 -2.56 14.19 19.77
C MET A 39 -2.75 13.51 18.42
N ASP A 40 -3.66 14.05 17.62
CA ASP A 40 -3.61 13.92 16.18
C ASP A 40 -2.35 14.65 15.76
N TYR A 41 -1.25 13.89 15.71
CA TYR A 41 0.02 14.35 15.19
C TYR A 41 -0.10 14.46 13.66
N SER A 42 -0.93 15.40 13.20
CA SER A 42 -0.82 15.96 11.85
C SER A 42 0.32 16.97 11.88
N THR A 43 1.55 16.48 11.89
CA THR A 43 2.68 17.28 11.42
C THR A 43 2.60 17.31 9.90
N SER A 44 1.97 18.35 9.38
CA SER A 44 2.18 18.84 8.03
C SER A 44 3.60 19.38 7.93
N ASP A 45 4.57 18.49 7.77
CA ASP A 45 5.95 18.84 7.46
C ASP A 45 6.30 18.14 6.15
N GLY A 46 6.61 18.91 5.11
CA GLY A 46 6.82 18.45 3.73
C GLY A 46 8.01 17.50 3.52
N THR A 47 8.64 17.07 4.62
CA THR A 47 9.79 16.18 4.70
C THR A 47 9.45 14.81 5.32
N GLN A 48 8.22 14.59 5.79
CA GLN A 48 7.85 13.28 6.35
C GLN A 48 7.64 12.25 5.24
N VAL A 49 8.43 11.17 5.33
CA VAL A 49 8.20 9.97 4.51
C VAL A 49 6.77 9.46 4.77
N PRO A 50 5.98 9.19 3.72
CA PRO A 50 4.60 8.73 3.86
C PRO A 50 4.47 7.54 4.81
N ARG A 51 3.45 7.57 5.68
CA ARG A 51 3.16 6.50 6.65
C ARG A 51 1.82 5.85 6.35
N PHE A 52 1.74 4.56 6.64
CA PHE A 52 0.46 3.86 6.61
C PHE A 52 -0.43 4.34 7.75
N LYS A 53 -1.70 4.62 7.42
CA LYS A 53 -2.72 4.89 8.45
C LYS A 53 -2.96 3.60 9.24
N THR A 54 -2.97 3.67 10.56
CA THR A 54 -3.21 2.51 11.45
C THR A 54 -4.55 1.83 11.15
N GLY A 55 -5.59 2.61 10.80
CA GLY A 55 -6.89 2.06 10.38
C GLY A 55 -6.81 1.18 9.14
N THR A 56 -5.94 1.51 8.17
CA THR A 56 -5.70 0.68 6.99
C THR A 56 -5.03 -0.64 7.36
N VAL A 57 -4.03 -0.61 8.25
CA VAL A 57 -3.32 -1.80 8.72
C VAL A 57 -4.26 -2.72 9.51
N HIS A 58 -5.10 -2.14 10.38
CA HIS A 58 -6.11 -2.88 11.11
C HIS A 58 -7.10 -3.58 10.15
N GLU A 59 -7.53 -2.90 9.08
CA GLU A 59 -8.42 -3.49 8.08
C GLU A 59 -7.75 -4.62 7.29
N ILE A 60 -6.47 -4.48 6.92
CA ILE A 60 -5.70 -5.56 6.28
C ILE A 60 -5.69 -6.80 7.17
N PHE A 61 -5.33 -6.66 8.45
CA PHE A 61 -5.32 -7.79 9.38
C PHE A 61 -6.70 -8.43 9.55
N ARG A 62 -7.74 -7.59 9.69
CA ARG A 62 -9.13 -8.06 9.78
C ARG A 62 -9.52 -8.89 8.55
N GLN A 63 -9.15 -8.45 7.35
CA GLN A 63 -9.43 -9.16 6.10
C GLN A 63 -8.66 -10.48 6.02
N SER A 64 -7.35 -10.48 6.32
CA SER A 64 -6.52 -11.69 6.32
C SER A 64 -7.10 -12.78 7.24
N TRP A 65 -7.48 -12.44 8.47
CA TRP A 65 -8.11 -13.40 9.38
C TRP A 65 -9.53 -13.78 8.98
N THR A 66 -10.27 -12.90 8.32
CA THR A 66 -11.61 -13.26 7.81
C THR A 66 -11.48 -14.28 6.69
N ASN A 67 -10.51 -14.11 5.80
CA ASN A 67 -10.26 -15.04 4.70
C ASN A 67 -9.77 -16.40 5.22
N GLU A 68 -8.82 -16.40 6.16
CA GLU A 68 -8.35 -17.62 6.84
C GLU A 68 -9.50 -18.36 7.53
N ARG A 69 -10.40 -17.64 8.20
CA ARG A 69 -11.58 -18.22 8.84
C ARG A 69 -12.57 -18.84 7.88
N LYS A 70 -12.78 -18.22 6.72
CA LYS A 70 -13.64 -18.81 5.68
C LYS A 70 -13.08 -20.13 5.15
N SER A 71 -11.77 -20.33 5.20
CA SER A 71 -11.15 -21.60 4.81
C SER A 71 -11.19 -22.69 5.90
N SER A 72 -11.67 -22.41 7.12
CA SER A 72 -11.67 -23.38 8.23
C SER A 72 -12.90 -23.26 9.14
N LEU A 73 -13.74 -24.31 9.13
CA LEU A 73 -14.93 -24.43 10.00
C LEU A 73 -14.63 -24.25 11.49
N LYS A 74 -13.45 -24.70 11.95
CA LYS A 74 -13.02 -24.55 13.34
C LYS A 74 -12.85 -23.07 13.72
N LEU A 75 -12.23 -22.30 12.85
CA LEU A 75 -11.91 -20.89 13.11
C LEU A 75 -13.13 -19.97 12.90
N MET A 76 -14.17 -20.42 12.19
CA MET A 76 -15.42 -19.64 12.04
C MET A 76 -16.15 -19.40 13.36
N VAL A 77 -16.01 -20.31 14.32
CA VAL A 77 -16.68 -20.23 15.63
C VAL A 77 -15.86 -19.41 16.62
N GLU A 78 -14.57 -19.22 16.36
CA GLU A 78 -13.66 -18.48 17.23
C GLU A 78 -13.78 -16.96 17.04
N LYS A 79 -13.78 -16.25 18.16
CA LYS A 79 -13.82 -14.78 18.18
C LYS A 79 -12.57 -14.23 17.47
N PRO A 80 -12.70 -13.18 16.63
CA PRO A 80 -11.55 -12.51 16.04
C PRO A 80 -10.48 -12.15 17.07
N PRO A 81 -9.19 -12.35 16.78
CA PRO A 81 -8.12 -11.83 17.62
C PRO A 81 -8.23 -10.31 17.69
N LYS A 82 -8.04 -9.76 18.90
CA LYS A 82 -7.98 -8.32 19.11
C LYS A 82 -6.53 -7.87 19.03
N ILE A 83 -6.27 -6.83 18.24
CA ILE A 83 -4.94 -6.21 18.16
C ILE A 83 -4.91 -5.01 19.09
N ASN A 84 -3.83 -4.84 19.83
CA ASN A 84 -3.61 -3.63 20.62
C ASN A 84 -3.08 -2.48 19.74
N ASP A 85 -3.26 -1.23 20.19
CA ASP A 85 -2.88 -0.05 19.42
C ASP A 85 -1.37 0.07 19.18
N ILE A 86 -0.56 -0.44 20.11
CA ILE A 86 0.90 -0.42 19.99
C ILE A 86 1.35 -1.33 18.85
N ALA A 87 0.82 -2.56 18.78
CA ALA A 87 1.09 -3.49 17.70
C ALA A 87 0.61 -2.91 16.36
N LEU A 88 -0.56 -2.26 16.32
CA LEU A 88 -1.02 -1.59 15.09
C LEU A 88 -0.06 -0.50 14.60
N ARG A 89 0.48 0.32 15.51
CA ARG A 89 1.48 1.35 15.15
C ARG A 89 2.79 0.73 14.68
N LEU A 90 3.28 -0.32 15.37
CA LEU A 90 4.48 -1.04 14.97
C LEU A 90 4.30 -1.74 13.61
N SER A 91 3.14 -2.34 13.35
CA SER A 91 2.82 -2.95 12.06
C SER A 91 2.75 -1.91 10.94
N ALA A 92 2.27 -0.70 11.21
CA ALA A 92 2.30 0.39 10.24
C ALA A 92 3.74 0.79 9.86
N GLU A 93 4.65 0.86 10.84
CA GLU A 93 6.08 1.09 10.57
C GLU A 93 6.73 -0.11 9.89
N TYR A 94 6.36 -1.34 10.24
CA TYR A 94 6.84 -2.56 9.57
C TYR A 94 6.52 -2.55 8.07
N MET A 95 5.25 -2.29 7.71
CA MET A 95 4.81 -2.18 6.33
C MET A 95 5.52 -1.03 5.60
N ARG A 96 5.79 0.08 6.30
CA ARG A 96 6.56 1.22 5.77
C ARG A 96 7.99 0.82 5.43
N LEU A 97 8.68 0.16 6.35
CA LEU A 97 10.06 -0.30 6.15
C LEU A 97 10.15 -1.34 5.03
N PHE A 98 9.24 -2.31 5.00
CA PHE A 98 9.13 -3.28 3.91
C PHE A 98 9.01 -2.59 2.54
N THR A 99 8.11 -1.62 2.43
CA THR A 99 7.87 -0.90 1.17
C THR A 99 9.11 -0.09 0.76
N ILE A 100 9.75 0.59 1.71
CA ILE A 100 10.97 1.36 1.46
C ILE A 100 12.10 0.44 0.97
N GLU A 101 12.32 -0.68 1.64
CA GLU A 101 13.38 -1.63 1.27
C GLU A 101 13.12 -2.24 -0.11
N LEU A 102 11.87 -2.59 -0.41
CA LEU A 102 11.49 -3.12 -1.72
C LEU A 102 11.77 -2.14 -2.85
N VAL A 103 11.40 -0.87 -2.67
CA VAL A 103 11.69 0.21 -3.63
C VAL A 103 13.18 0.45 -3.75
N HIS A 104 13.91 0.47 -2.62
CA HIS A 104 15.34 0.67 -2.58
C HIS A 104 16.10 -0.42 -3.36
N ARG A 105 15.83 -1.70 -3.11
CA ARG A 105 16.44 -2.81 -3.85
C ARG A 105 16.07 -2.81 -5.33
N SER A 106 14.82 -2.49 -5.64
CA SER A 106 14.39 -2.36 -7.04
C SER A 106 15.11 -1.22 -7.77
N THR A 107 15.42 -0.13 -7.07
CA THR A 107 16.24 0.97 -7.61
C THR A 107 17.67 0.53 -7.86
N GLN A 108 18.26 -0.28 -6.97
CA GLN A 108 19.60 -0.84 -7.16
C GLN A 108 19.66 -1.74 -8.39
N VAL A 109 18.67 -2.62 -8.58
CA VAL A 109 18.55 -3.47 -9.78
C VAL A 109 18.45 -2.61 -11.04
N ALA A 110 17.59 -1.59 -11.05
CA ALA A 110 17.44 -0.69 -12.20
C ALA A 110 18.76 -0.01 -12.58
N ARG A 111 19.49 0.51 -11.60
CA ARG A 111 20.79 1.17 -11.81
C ARG A 111 21.87 0.20 -12.28
N GLN A 112 21.81 -1.05 -11.85
CA GLN A 112 22.76 -2.07 -12.28
C GLN A 112 22.53 -2.44 -13.75
N GLU A 113 21.27 -2.67 -14.14
CA GLU A 113 20.91 -2.94 -15.54
C GLU A 113 21.27 -1.78 -16.46
N GLU A 114 21.03 -0.52 -16.05
CA GLU A 114 21.43 0.65 -16.85
C GLU A 114 22.94 0.72 -17.11
N LYS A 115 23.76 0.35 -16.12
CA LYS A 115 25.22 0.30 -16.26
C LYS A 115 25.67 -0.83 -17.17
N GLU A 116 25.03 -1.99 -17.06
CA GLU A 116 25.31 -3.14 -17.92
C GLU A 116 24.97 -2.83 -19.39
N GLU A 117 23.79 -2.25 -19.64
CA GLU A 117 23.37 -1.81 -20.97
C GLU A 117 24.29 -0.73 -21.58
N GLU A 118 24.81 0.19 -20.76
CA GLU A 118 25.77 1.20 -21.20
C GLU A 118 27.11 0.57 -21.59
N ASN A 119 27.57 -0.43 -20.84
CA ASN A 119 28.83 -1.13 -21.12
C ASN A 119 28.73 -2.00 -22.39
N GLU A 120 27.58 -2.65 -22.62
CA GLU A 120 27.33 -3.44 -23.83
C GLU A 120 27.31 -2.57 -25.10
N ARG A 121 26.72 -1.36 -25.02
CA ARG A 121 26.70 -0.40 -26.15
C ARG A 121 28.07 0.17 -26.51
N LEU A 122 29.03 0.17 -25.57
CA LEU A 122 30.40 0.58 -25.85
C LEU A 122 31.18 -0.51 -26.61
N HIS A 123 30.72 -1.76 -26.54
CA HIS A 123 31.35 -2.91 -27.19
C HIS A 123 30.71 -3.32 -28.54
N ASP A 124 29.46 -2.93 -28.81
CA ASP A 124 28.78 -3.20 -30.10
C ASP A 124 28.35 -1.89 -30.82
N SER A 125 28.90 -1.67 -32.01
CA SER A 125 28.57 -0.53 -32.90
C SER A 125 27.37 -0.83 -33.82
N PRO A 126 26.72 0.20 -34.42
CA PRO A 126 25.30 0.49 -34.19
C PRO A 126 24.37 -0.10 -35.26
N SER A 127 23.37 -0.87 -34.83
CA SER A 127 22.18 -1.16 -35.65
C SER A 127 20.95 -1.37 -34.77
N SER A 128 20.49 -0.32 -34.08
CA SER A 128 19.13 -0.30 -33.52
C SER A 128 18.33 0.86 -34.13
N PRO A 129 17.10 0.60 -34.61
CA PRO A 129 16.30 1.61 -35.28
C PRO A 129 15.93 2.75 -34.32
N ALA A 130 16.04 3.99 -34.82
CA ALA A 130 15.95 5.24 -34.05
C ALA A 130 14.64 5.48 -33.27
N GLY A 131 13.61 4.62 -33.45
CA GLY A 131 12.32 4.73 -32.76
C GLY A 131 12.35 4.31 -31.29
N ASP A 132 13.09 3.24 -30.96
CA ASP A 132 13.10 2.68 -29.59
C ASP A 132 13.95 3.49 -28.60
N HIS A 133 14.91 4.26 -29.11
CA HIS A 133 15.79 5.06 -28.27
C HIS A 133 15.06 6.16 -27.49
N ASN A 134 14.01 6.76 -28.05
CA ASN A 134 13.27 7.84 -27.40
C ASN A 134 12.38 7.33 -26.25
N LEU A 135 11.74 6.17 -26.43
CA LEU A 135 10.94 5.54 -25.37
C LEU A 135 11.84 5.00 -24.26
N ARG A 136 12.97 4.40 -24.60
CA ARG A 136 13.93 3.86 -23.63
C ARG A 136 14.63 4.95 -22.82
N ALA A 137 14.92 6.11 -23.44
CA ALA A 137 15.45 7.28 -22.73
C ALA A 137 14.43 7.84 -21.72
N GLY A 138 13.14 7.86 -22.05
CA GLY A 138 12.07 8.28 -21.13
C GLY A 138 11.85 7.33 -19.95
N LEU A 139 12.33 6.09 -20.04
CA LEU A 139 12.26 5.08 -18.98
C LEU A 139 13.54 5.00 -18.14
N LYS A 140 14.60 5.72 -18.52
CA LYS A 140 15.87 5.76 -17.77
C LYS A 140 15.64 6.43 -16.40
N GLY A 141 16.12 5.81 -15.34
CA GLY A 141 15.90 6.24 -13.95
C GLY A 141 14.53 5.86 -13.38
N LEU A 142 13.64 5.24 -14.16
CA LEU A 142 12.34 4.78 -13.69
C LEU A 142 12.39 3.31 -13.26
N ILE A 143 11.85 3.02 -12.07
CA ILE A 143 11.68 1.64 -11.62
C ILE A 143 10.54 1.00 -12.41
N GLN A 144 10.85 -0.11 -13.09
CA GLN A 144 9.90 -0.91 -13.83
C GLN A 144 9.54 -2.18 -13.03
N LEU A 145 8.41 -2.80 -13.37
CA LEU A 145 7.92 -4.01 -12.71
C LEU A 145 8.96 -5.16 -12.74
N ARG A 146 9.76 -5.26 -13.80
CA ARG A 146 10.84 -6.25 -13.90
C ARG A 146 11.91 -6.09 -12.82
N HIS A 147 12.25 -4.85 -12.43
CA HIS A 147 13.21 -4.60 -11.36
C HIS A 147 12.63 -5.03 -10.01
N LEU A 148 11.32 -4.81 -9.81
CA LEU A 148 10.59 -5.29 -8.64
C LEU A 148 10.59 -6.81 -8.55
N HIS A 149 10.31 -7.52 -9.64
CA HIS A 149 10.34 -8.99 -9.68
C HIS A 149 11.71 -9.58 -9.36
N LYS A 150 12.79 -8.92 -9.77
CA LYS A 150 14.17 -9.33 -9.45
C LYS A 150 14.53 -9.06 -7.98
N ALA A 151 14.07 -7.94 -7.43
CA ALA A 151 14.38 -7.55 -6.05
C ALA A 151 13.51 -8.29 -5.01
N ALA A 152 12.24 -8.57 -5.32
CA ALA A 152 11.25 -9.06 -4.37
C ALA A 152 11.66 -10.35 -3.64
N PRO A 153 12.23 -11.40 -4.28
CA PRO A 153 12.59 -12.62 -3.57
C PRO A 153 13.55 -12.39 -2.41
N GLY A 154 14.57 -11.54 -2.60
CA GLY A 154 15.52 -11.23 -1.53
C GLY A 154 14.87 -10.45 -0.39
N VAL A 155 14.01 -9.48 -0.71
CA VAL A 155 13.30 -8.70 0.31
C VAL A 155 12.32 -9.58 1.10
N LEU A 156 11.65 -10.52 0.44
CA LEU A 156 10.71 -11.45 1.08
C LEU A 156 11.40 -12.50 1.97
N LEU A 157 12.71 -12.73 1.83
CA LEU A 157 13.47 -13.60 2.73
C LEU A 157 13.94 -12.85 3.99
N ASP A 158 14.05 -11.52 3.92
CA ASP A 158 14.50 -10.67 5.01
C ASP A 158 13.35 -10.28 5.98
N PHE A 159 12.09 -10.51 5.58
CA PHE A 159 10.86 -10.13 6.29
C PHE A 159 9.95 -11.34 6.53
#